data_AF-A0A150A2M0-F1
#
_entry.id   AF-A0A150A2M0-F1
#
_cell.length_a   1.000
_cell.length_b   1.000
_cell.length_c   1.000
_cell.angle_alpha   90.00
_cell.angle_beta   90.00
_cell.angle_gamma   90.00
#
_symmetry.space_group_name_H-M   'P 1'
#
loop_
_entity.id
_entity.type
_entity.pdbx_description
1 polymer ?
#
loop_
_entity_poly.entity_id
_entity_poly.type
_entity_poly.pdbx_seq_one_letter_code
_entity_poly.pdbx_strand_id
1 'polypeptide(L)'
;MVYMRALRRQILSYWYATIEDAEAAVLEAGLASITVNILDEAIFEFAHGEKYKQFRLNDRLGQVVTGLELIRNCETHSPVHYEGLLVERTRLSVPLATGGAGMRSIYAWAEFDSLPKAYVELNSTATDNQKRARGEAQHGYRQAIGGRVVTETLLDAVSFFERLDPRLAMDDGPELRHAYAEIPELDSASGASRIVIARPIGLDATALLLPNIVTRHTERRSANWPAADSFFKEKVRQAKQHPPAVEAREVLYAVVDENGRLIGYSGVSLAASGAHETWVERRNQVWKDVRAGFKYYVKARTGSVKVVSGEHSGALGAVDSEDVDQLALLAAATDPTFDMQRLTMVEAFPDLYLQMRTN
;
A
#
# COMPACT_ATOMS: atom_id res chain seq x y z
N MET A 1 -11.70 -26.85 6.70
CA MET A 1 -10.98 -26.11 7.78
C MET A 1 -9.46 -26.23 7.72
N VAL A 2 -8.85 -27.43 7.61
CA VAL A 2 -7.39 -27.60 7.66
C VAL A 2 -6.63 -26.72 6.65
N TYR A 3 -7.05 -26.69 5.38
CA TYR A 3 -6.37 -25.93 4.34
C TYR A 3 -6.53 -24.40 4.46
N MET A 4 -7.70 -23.90 4.89
CA MET A 4 -7.84 -22.47 5.20
C MET A 4 -7.00 -22.05 6.40
N ARG A 5 -6.92 -22.91 7.43
CA ARG A 5 -6.02 -22.70 8.56
C ARG A 5 -4.56 -22.66 8.10
N ALA A 6 -4.16 -23.54 7.19
CA ALA A 6 -2.84 -23.51 6.58
C ALA A 6 -2.61 -22.19 5.81
N LEU A 7 -3.58 -21.72 5.03
CA LEU A 7 -3.46 -20.45 4.31
C LEU A 7 -3.27 -19.28 5.27
N ARG A 8 -4.08 -19.18 6.33
CA ARG A 8 -3.93 -18.14 7.36
C ARG A 8 -2.55 -18.16 8.00
N ARG A 9 -2.05 -19.37 8.32
CA ARG A 9 -0.71 -19.55 8.86
C ARG A 9 0.36 -19.04 7.90
N GLN A 10 0.29 -19.35 6.61
CA GLN A 10 1.29 -18.88 5.64
C GLN A 10 1.20 -17.37 5.41
N ILE A 11 0.02 -16.78 5.44
CA ILE A 11 -0.12 -15.32 5.34
C ILE A 11 0.49 -14.63 6.57
N LEU A 12 0.30 -15.21 7.77
CA LEU A 12 0.98 -14.74 8.97
C LEU A 12 2.50 -14.94 8.86
N SER A 13 2.98 -16.09 8.37
CA SER A 13 4.41 -16.32 8.15
C SER A 13 5.02 -15.27 7.23
N TYR A 14 4.39 -15.03 6.08
CA TYR A 14 4.78 -13.97 5.14
C TYR A 14 4.83 -12.60 5.83
N TRP A 15 3.82 -12.27 6.62
CA TRP A 15 3.76 -11.01 7.34
C TRP A 15 4.97 -10.79 8.26
N TYR A 16 5.41 -11.81 9.00
CA TYR A 16 6.61 -11.71 9.84
C TYR A 16 7.91 -11.74 9.03
N ALA A 17 7.97 -12.54 7.97
CA ALA A 17 9.13 -12.63 7.08
C ALA A 17 9.47 -11.27 6.46
N THR A 18 8.49 -10.36 6.32
CA THR A 18 8.74 -8.99 5.88
C THR A 18 9.62 -8.15 6.81
N ILE A 19 9.88 -8.61 8.03
CA ILE A 19 10.77 -7.97 9.02
C ILE A 19 12.17 -8.61 8.98
N GLU A 20 12.29 -9.83 8.47
CA GLU A 20 13.54 -10.60 8.42
C GLU A 20 14.38 -10.14 7.23
N ASP A 21 14.00 -10.56 6.03
CA ASP A 21 14.64 -10.16 4.77
C ASP A 21 13.77 -10.50 3.54
N ALA A 22 14.27 -10.14 2.36
CA ALA A 22 13.58 -10.34 1.10
C ALA A 22 13.45 -11.82 0.71
N GLU A 23 14.45 -12.66 1.03
CA GLU A 23 14.47 -14.08 0.68
C GLU A 23 13.38 -14.83 1.47
N ALA A 24 13.33 -14.61 2.79
CA ALA A 24 12.29 -15.14 3.65
C ALA A 24 10.89 -14.71 3.17
N ALA A 25 10.73 -13.44 2.79
CA ALA A 25 9.47 -12.92 2.27
C ALA A 25 9.05 -13.59 0.95
N VAL A 26 9.99 -13.79 0.01
CA VAL A 26 9.73 -14.50 -1.27
C VAL A 26 9.29 -15.94 -1.01
N LEU A 27 10.01 -16.66 -0.15
CA LEU A 27 9.72 -18.07 0.18
C LEU A 27 8.32 -18.22 0.78
N GLU A 28 7.98 -17.40 1.77
CA GLU A 28 6.67 -17.46 2.42
C GLU A 28 5.52 -17.01 1.50
N ALA A 29 5.77 -16.04 0.61
CA ALA A 29 4.80 -15.65 -0.42
C ALA A 29 4.54 -16.78 -1.44
N GLY A 30 5.60 -17.51 -1.82
CA GLY A 30 5.51 -18.72 -2.66
C GLY A 30 4.70 -19.83 -1.98
N LEU A 31 4.97 -20.11 -0.70
CA LEU A 31 4.23 -21.09 0.09
C LEU A 31 2.75 -20.73 0.28
N ALA A 32 2.46 -19.44 0.50
CA ALA A 32 1.08 -18.96 0.53
C ALA A 32 0.38 -19.17 -0.82
N SER A 33 1.07 -18.88 -1.93
CA SER A 33 0.56 -19.10 -3.29
C SER A 33 0.29 -20.58 -3.58
N ILE A 34 1.16 -21.48 -3.13
CA ILE A 34 0.93 -22.94 -3.20
C ILE A 34 -0.34 -23.32 -2.44
N THR A 35 -0.52 -22.78 -1.24
CA THR A 35 -1.69 -23.10 -0.40
C THR A 35 -2.99 -22.58 -1.02
N VAL A 36 -2.97 -21.38 -1.61
CA VAL A 36 -4.10 -20.84 -2.40
C VAL A 36 -4.45 -21.77 -3.55
N ASN A 37 -3.46 -22.27 -4.30
CA ASN A 37 -3.70 -23.18 -5.42
C ASN A 37 -4.25 -24.54 -4.99
N ILE A 38 -3.82 -25.07 -3.83
CA ILE A 38 -4.40 -26.30 -3.27
C ILE A 38 -5.89 -26.09 -2.94
N LEU A 39 -6.24 -24.96 -2.33
CA LEU A 39 -7.65 -24.61 -2.08
C LEU A 39 -8.42 -24.46 -3.39
N ASP A 40 -7.85 -23.74 -4.35
CA ASP A 40 -8.46 -23.47 -5.64
C ASP A 40 -8.75 -24.75 -6.43
N GLU A 41 -7.72 -25.56 -6.71
CA GLU A 41 -7.82 -26.69 -7.63
C GLU A 41 -8.25 -27.98 -6.92
N ALA A 42 -7.57 -28.34 -5.83
CA ALA A 42 -7.77 -29.65 -5.21
C ALA A 42 -9.03 -29.71 -4.32
N ILE A 43 -9.59 -28.56 -3.93
CA ILE A 43 -10.75 -28.50 -3.05
C ILE A 43 -11.95 -27.93 -3.80
N PHE A 44 -11.90 -26.65 -4.20
CA PHE A 44 -13.08 -26.00 -4.77
C PHE A 44 -13.36 -26.43 -6.22
N GLU A 45 -12.35 -26.45 -7.08
CA GLU A 45 -12.51 -26.91 -8.47
C GLU A 45 -12.88 -28.40 -8.50
N PHE A 46 -12.22 -29.24 -7.70
CA PHE A 46 -12.56 -30.66 -7.59
C PHE A 46 -14.01 -30.88 -7.12
N ALA A 47 -14.49 -30.11 -6.14
CA ALA A 47 -15.83 -30.29 -5.58
C ALA A 47 -16.95 -29.73 -6.47
N HIS A 48 -16.70 -28.64 -7.20
CA HIS A 48 -17.74 -27.88 -7.90
C HIS A 48 -17.59 -27.83 -9.43
N GLY A 49 -16.46 -28.29 -9.95
CA GLY A 49 -16.18 -28.42 -11.38
C GLY A 49 -16.32 -27.12 -12.16
N GLU A 50 -16.90 -27.21 -13.36
CA GLU A 50 -16.98 -26.11 -14.32
C GLU A 50 -17.73 -24.87 -13.78
N LYS A 51 -18.76 -25.06 -12.93
CA LYS A 51 -19.50 -23.94 -12.34
C LYS A 51 -18.59 -23.04 -11.52
N TYR A 52 -17.66 -23.64 -10.77
CA TYR A 52 -16.68 -22.89 -9.99
C TYR A 52 -15.67 -22.16 -10.89
N LYS A 53 -15.18 -22.81 -11.95
CA LYS A 53 -14.28 -22.17 -12.93
C LYS A 53 -14.89 -20.91 -13.53
N GLN A 54 -16.13 -21.01 -13.99
CA GLN A 54 -16.86 -19.87 -14.56
C GLN A 54 -17.07 -18.77 -13.53
N PHE A 55 -17.40 -19.11 -12.28
CA PHE A 55 -17.51 -18.12 -11.21
C PHE A 55 -16.17 -17.43 -10.93
N ARG A 56 -15.09 -18.21 -10.77
CA ARG A 56 -13.73 -17.72 -10.50
C ARG A 56 -13.23 -16.78 -11.61
N LEU A 57 -13.47 -17.11 -12.87
CA LEU A 57 -13.04 -16.30 -14.02
C LEU A 57 -13.75 -14.94 -14.09
N ASN A 58 -15.04 -14.91 -13.74
CA ASN A 58 -15.87 -13.70 -13.82
C ASN A 58 -15.79 -12.80 -12.57
N ASP A 59 -15.12 -13.26 -11.51
CA ASP A 59 -14.97 -12.52 -10.28
C ASP A 59 -13.55 -11.95 -10.11
N ARG A 60 -13.46 -10.67 -9.70
CA ARG A 60 -12.16 -10.00 -9.52
C ARG A 60 -11.26 -10.68 -8.49
N LEU A 61 -11.80 -11.18 -7.38
CA LEU A 61 -11.01 -11.89 -6.37
C LEU A 61 -10.68 -13.32 -6.84
N GLY A 62 -11.55 -13.93 -7.66
CA GLY A 62 -11.25 -15.17 -8.37
C GLY A 62 -10.07 -15.02 -9.32
N GLN A 63 -9.96 -13.89 -10.03
CA GLN A 63 -8.80 -13.58 -10.87
C GLN A 63 -7.49 -13.43 -10.08
N VAL A 64 -7.55 -12.96 -8.83
CA VAL A 64 -6.39 -12.97 -7.91
C VAL A 64 -5.97 -14.40 -7.63
N VAL A 65 -6.92 -15.28 -7.25
CA VAL A 65 -6.64 -16.70 -6.98
C VAL A 65 -6.03 -17.39 -8.20
N THR A 66 -6.62 -17.20 -9.38
CA THR A 66 -6.09 -17.72 -10.65
C THR A 66 -4.71 -17.13 -10.98
N GLY A 67 -4.47 -15.85 -10.70
CA GLY A 67 -3.18 -15.20 -10.93
C GLY A 67 -2.04 -15.76 -10.06
N LEU A 68 -2.34 -16.13 -8.81
CA LEU A 68 -1.34 -16.71 -7.89
C LEU A 68 -0.86 -18.10 -8.31
N GLU A 69 -1.57 -18.79 -9.21
CA GLU A 69 -1.09 -20.00 -9.88
C GLU A 69 0.22 -19.77 -10.65
N LEU A 70 0.39 -18.60 -11.26
CA LEU A 70 1.64 -18.27 -11.96
C LEU A 70 2.82 -18.37 -11.00
N ILE A 71 2.72 -17.74 -9.83
CA ILE A 71 3.78 -17.75 -8.81
C ILE A 71 4.02 -19.17 -8.32
N ARG A 72 2.96 -19.91 -7.99
CA ARG A 72 3.08 -21.32 -7.59
C ARG A 72 3.86 -22.13 -8.62
N ASN A 73 3.49 -22.04 -9.90
CA ASN A 73 4.09 -22.86 -10.94
C ASN A 73 5.55 -22.46 -11.22
N CYS A 74 5.84 -21.16 -11.20
CA CYS A 74 7.20 -20.67 -11.38
C CYS A 74 8.09 -21.05 -10.19
N GLU A 75 7.66 -20.85 -8.94
CA GLU A 75 8.44 -21.23 -7.75
C GLU A 75 8.63 -22.76 -7.62
N THR A 76 7.68 -23.56 -8.11
CA THR A 76 7.78 -25.03 -8.04
C THR A 76 8.67 -25.60 -9.16
N HIS A 77 8.66 -25.00 -10.35
CA HIS A 77 9.22 -25.64 -11.55
C HIS A 77 10.31 -24.83 -12.25
N SER A 78 10.49 -23.55 -11.93
CA SER A 78 11.52 -22.72 -12.56
C SER A 78 12.91 -23.24 -12.19
N PRO A 79 13.82 -23.40 -13.18
CA PRO A 79 15.22 -23.72 -12.91
C PRO A 79 16.00 -22.52 -12.37
N VAL A 80 15.40 -21.33 -12.38
CA VAL A 80 16.00 -20.07 -11.95
C VAL A 80 15.18 -19.51 -10.79
N HIS A 81 15.84 -19.23 -9.68
CA HIS A 81 15.28 -18.39 -8.62
C HIS A 81 15.27 -16.94 -9.09
N TYR A 82 14.12 -16.27 -8.99
CA TYR A 82 13.98 -14.88 -9.39
C TYR A 82 13.90 -13.97 -8.17
N GLU A 83 15.04 -13.43 -7.76
CA GLU A 83 15.15 -12.49 -6.64
C GLU A 83 14.29 -11.21 -6.84
N GLY A 84 14.01 -10.85 -8.08
CA GLY A 84 13.18 -9.69 -8.42
C GLY A 84 11.68 -9.92 -8.32
N LEU A 85 11.21 -11.10 -7.86
CA LEU A 85 9.78 -11.40 -7.78
C LEU A 85 9.03 -10.43 -6.88
N LEU A 86 9.66 -10.05 -5.77
CA LEU A 86 9.14 -9.08 -4.82
C LEU A 86 9.87 -7.74 -4.97
N VAL A 87 9.10 -6.68 -5.23
CA VAL A 87 9.59 -5.32 -5.35
C VAL A 87 9.28 -4.57 -4.07
N GLU A 88 10.31 -4.14 -3.34
CA GLU A 88 10.13 -3.32 -2.14
C GLU A 88 9.52 -1.97 -2.53
N ARG A 89 8.37 -1.63 -1.93
CA ARG A 89 7.67 -0.36 -2.14
C ARG A 89 8.04 0.67 -1.09
N THR A 90 8.17 0.23 0.15
CA THR A 90 8.54 1.09 1.27
C THR A 90 9.08 0.24 2.41
N ARG A 91 9.76 0.90 3.36
CA ARG A 91 10.31 0.27 4.54
C ARG A 91 9.91 1.08 5.77
N LEU A 92 9.43 0.39 6.80
CA LEU A 92 8.89 0.97 8.02
C LEU A 92 9.75 0.55 9.21
N SER A 93 10.05 1.49 10.09
CA SER A 93 10.79 1.22 11.32
C SER A 93 9.89 0.54 12.33
N VAL A 94 10.29 -0.64 12.82
CA VAL A 94 9.64 -1.39 13.89
C VAL A 94 10.32 -1.02 15.21
N PRO A 95 9.64 -0.30 16.13
CA PRO A 95 10.23 0.06 17.41
C PRO A 95 10.45 -1.20 18.23
N LEU A 96 11.69 -1.42 18.67
CA LEU A 96 12.02 -2.48 19.61
C LEU A 96 12.04 -1.91 21.03
N ALA A 97 11.48 -2.64 21.98
CA ALA A 97 11.42 -2.29 23.40
C ALA A 97 12.81 -2.03 24.00
N THR A 98 13.82 -2.64 23.42
CA THR A 98 15.25 -2.55 23.77
C THR A 98 15.97 -1.30 23.23
N GLY A 99 15.29 -0.41 22.50
CA GLY A 99 15.86 0.86 22.02
C GLY A 99 16.55 0.78 20.65
N GLY A 100 16.41 -0.34 19.94
CA GLY A 100 16.75 -0.49 18.53
C GLY A 100 15.55 -0.33 17.59
N ALA A 101 15.80 -0.35 16.28
CA ALA A 101 14.77 -0.38 15.26
C ALA A 101 14.98 -1.60 14.35
N GLY A 102 13.99 -2.50 14.32
CA GLY A 102 13.86 -3.44 13.21
C GLY A 102 13.34 -2.70 11.98
N MET A 103 13.49 -3.27 10.79
CA MET A 103 12.90 -2.70 9.57
C MET A 103 11.95 -3.71 8.96
N ARG A 104 10.73 -3.27 8.66
CA ARG A 104 9.74 -4.05 7.93
C ARG A 104 9.60 -3.53 6.52
N SER A 105 9.76 -4.39 5.52
CA SER A 105 9.61 -4.04 4.12
C SER A 105 8.20 -4.38 3.61
N ILE A 106 7.56 -3.44 2.92
CA ILE A 106 6.30 -3.70 2.23
C ILE A 106 6.61 -4.06 0.79
N TYR A 107 6.32 -5.30 0.42
CA TYR A 107 6.56 -5.79 -0.93
C TYR A 107 5.29 -5.76 -1.79
N ALA A 108 5.51 -5.46 -3.07
CA ALA A 108 4.57 -5.72 -4.14
C ALA A 108 5.09 -6.84 -5.04
N TRP A 109 4.19 -7.51 -5.73
CA TRP A 109 4.56 -8.40 -6.83
C TRP A 109 5.20 -7.61 -7.97
N ALA A 110 6.22 -8.19 -8.59
CA ALA A 110 6.79 -7.65 -9.81
C ALA A 110 5.73 -7.49 -10.90
N GLU A 111 5.87 -6.47 -11.74
CA GLU A 111 5.03 -6.32 -12.93
C GLU A 111 5.24 -7.51 -13.85
N PHE A 112 4.18 -7.99 -14.51
CA PHE A 112 4.29 -9.17 -15.37
C PHE A 112 5.39 -9.00 -16.43
N ASP A 113 5.49 -7.80 -17.02
CA ASP A 113 6.45 -7.50 -18.08
C ASP A 113 7.89 -7.37 -17.58
N SER A 114 8.09 -7.26 -16.26
CA SER A 114 9.42 -7.32 -15.63
C SER A 114 9.88 -8.75 -15.31
N LEU A 115 8.97 -9.75 -15.37
CA LEU A 115 9.34 -11.13 -15.10
C LEU A 115 10.26 -11.67 -16.20
N PRO A 116 11.39 -12.33 -15.85
CA PRO A 116 12.26 -12.92 -16.85
C PRO A 116 11.51 -13.98 -17.66
N LYS A 117 11.75 -14.02 -18.98
CA LYS A 117 11.16 -15.06 -19.84
C LYS A 117 11.42 -16.47 -19.33
N ALA A 118 12.65 -16.75 -18.90
CA ALA A 118 13.03 -18.05 -18.34
C ALA A 118 12.27 -18.43 -17.07
N TYR A 119 11.76 -17.44 -16.32
CA TYR A 119 10.94 -17.65 -15.14
C TYR A 119 9.51 -18.06 -15.51
N VAL A 120 8.93 -17.49 -16.58
CA VAL A 120 7.53 -17.76 -17.00
C VAL A 120 7.38 -18.84 -18.08
N GLU A 121 8.44 -19.14 -18.84
CA GLU A 121 8.47 -20.11 -19.94
C GLU A 121 9.08 -21.45 -19.52
N LEU A 122 8.59 -22.57 -20.08
CA LEU A 122 9.11 -23.90 -19.77
C LEU A 122 10.55 -24.11 -20.27
N ASN A 123 10.88 -23.54 -21.44
CA ASN A 123 12.21 -23.57 -22.05
C ASN A 123 12.41 -22.37 -22.99
N SER A 124 13.64 -22.19 -23.49
CA SER A 124 14.03 -21.05 -24.35
C SER A 124 13.40 -21.03 -25.74
N THR A 125 12.66 -22.08 -26.12
CA THR A 125 11.96 -22.21 -27.41
C THR A 125 10.45 -22.29 -27.25
N ALA A 126 9.94 -21.98 -26.05
CA ALA A 126 8.53 -22.11 -25.72
C ALA A 126 7.66 -21.19 -26.57
N THR A 127 6.65 -21.78 -27.21
CA THR A 127 5.54 -21.03 -27.82
C THR A 127 4.59 -20.52 -26.74
N ASP A 128 3.63 -19.64 -27.09
CA ASP A 128 2.65 -19.10 -26.12
C ASP A 128 1.86 -20.19 -25.36
N ASN A 129 1.72 -21.38 -25.94
CA ASN A 129 1.05 -22.54 -25.35
C ASN A 129 1.97 -23.39 -24.45
N GLN A 130 3.27 -23.06 -24.36
CA GLN A 130 4.30 -23.79 -23.60
C GLN A 130 4.86 -22.95 -22.44
N LYS A 131 4.00 -22.13 -21.83
CA LYS A 131 4.31 -21.35 -20.64
C LYS A 131 4.03 -22.16 -19.37
N ARG A 132 4.70 -21.82 -18.26
CA ARG A 132 4.60 -22.57 -16.99
C ARG A 132 3.24 -22.48 -16.33
N ALA A 133 2.41 -21.53 -16.73
CA ALA A 133 1.04 -21.38 -16.25
C ALA A 133 0.09 -21.19 -17.42
N ARG A 134 -1.17 -21.62 -17.24
CA ARG A 134 -2.23 -21.44 -18.24
C ARG A 134 -2.44 -19.96 -18.58
N GLY A 135 -3.00 -19.70 -19.76
CA GLY A 135 -3.26 -18.32 -20.22
C GLY A 135 -4.13 -17.53 -19.25
N GLU A 136 -5.10 -18.19 -18.60
CA GLU A 136 -5.94 -17.60 -17.55
C GLU A 136 -5.14 -17.11 -16.34
N ALA A 137 -4.16 -17.90 -15.87
CA ALA A 137 -3.29 -17.53 -14.75
C ALA A 137 -2.39 -16.34 -15.09
N GLN A 138 -1.83 -16.32 -16.30
CA GLN A 138 -1.05 -15.17 -16.77
C GLN A 138 -1.92 -13.91 -16.89
N HIS A 139 -3.13 -14.06 -17.42
CA HIS A 139 -4.08 -12.95 -17.53
C HIS A 139 -4.50 -12.43 -16.15
N GLY A 140 -4.88 -13.34 -15.23
CA GLY A 140 -5.20 -13.02 -13.85
C GLY A 140 -4.04 -12.33 -13.13
N TYR A 141 -2.81 -12.78 -13.36
CA TYR A 141 -1.64 -12.12 -12.81
C TYR A 141 -1.50 -10.69 -13.33
N ARG A 142 -1.54 -10.48 -14.66
CA ARG A 142 -1.45 -9.15 -15.27
C ARG A 142 -2.53 -8.19 -14.80
N GLN A 143 -3.75 -8.67 -14.62
CA GLN A 143 -4.90 -7.82 -14.31
C GLN A 143 -5.08 -7.56 -12.81
N ALA A 144 -4.74 -8.53 -11.97
CA ALA A 144 -5.16 -8.56 -10.58
C ALA A 144 -4.03 -8.75 -9.56
N ILE A 145 -2.80 -9.05 -9.99
CA ILE A 145 -1.65 -9.32 -9.10
C ILE A 145 -0.47 -8.37 -9.36
N GLY A 146 -0.04 -8.24 -10.62
CA GLY A 146 1.15 -7.46 -11.01
C GLY A 146 1.13 -6.06 -10.41
N GLY A 147 2.24 -5.68 -9.77
CA GLY A 147 2.40 -4.36 -9.16
C GLY A 147 1.68 -4.15 -7.82
N ARG A 148 0.75 -5.03 -7.43
CA ARG A 148 -0.01 -4.92 -6.18
C ARG A 148 0.76 -5.46 -4.98
N VAL A 149 0.44 -4.92 -3.80
CA VAL A 149 1.00 -5.36 -2.52
C VAL A 149 0.65 -6.83 -2.28
N VAL A 150 1.64 -7.64 -1.92
CA VAL A 150 1.48 -9.09 -1.71
C VAL A 150 0.41 -9.38 -0.69
N THR A 151 0.47 -8.71 0.47
CA THR A 151 -0.53 -8.84 1.54
C THR A 151 -1.96 -8.62 1.05
N GLU A 152 -2.20 -7.58 0.23
CA GLU A 152 -3.54 -7.31 -0.31
C GLU A 152 -4.05 -8.46 -1.16
N THR A 153 -3.20 -8.99 -2.05
CA THR A 153 -3.58 -10.12 -2.92
C THR A 153 -3.83 -11.41 -2.13
N LEU A 154 -3.07 -11.66 -1.06
CA LEU A 154 -3.30 -12.82 -0.20
C LEU A 154 -4.59 -12.69 0.62
N LEU A 155 -4.91 -11.48 1.11
CA LEU A 155 -6.17 -11.19 1.79
C LEU A 155 -7.37 -11.24 0.83
N ASP A 156 -7.20 -10.82 -0.43
CA ASP A 156 -8.19 -10.97 -1.50
C ASP A 156 -8.51 -12.46 -1.74
N ALA A 157 -7.49 -13.33 -1.76
CA ALA A 157 -7.68 -14.78 -1.90
C ALA A 157 -8.45 -15.38 -0.71
N VAL A 158 -8.14 -14.97 0.52
CA VAL A 158 -8.90 -15.40 1.72
C VAL A 158 -10.37 -14.96 1.61
N SER A 159 -10.60 -13.70 1.27
CA SER A 159 -11.95 -13.14 1.12
C SER A 159 -12.75 -13.87 0.02
N PHE A 160 -12.10 -14.26 -1.08
CA PHE A 160 -12.72 -15.07 -2.13
C PHE A 160 -13.22 -16.41 -1.60
N PHE A 161 -12.37 -17.18 -0.92
CA PHE A 161 -12.74 -18.49 -0.39
C PHE A 161 -13.79 -18.42 0.73
N GLU A 162 -13.69 -17.43 1.63
CA GLU A 162 -14.69 -17.22 2.68
C GLU A 162 -16.05 -16.79 2.12
N ARG A 163 -16.07 -16.05 1.01
CA ARG A 163 -17.32 -15.71 0.31
C ARG A 163 -17.95 -16.91 -0.41
N LEU A 164 -17.14 -17.85 -0.90
CA LEU A 164 -17.62 -19.08 -1.52
C LEU A 164 -18.25 -20.04 -0.52
N ASP A 165 -17.62 -20.19 0.65
CA ASP A 165 -18.13 -20.99 1.75
C ASP A 165 -18.00 -20.21 3.07
N PRO A 166 -19.08 -19.55 3.53
CA PRO A 166 -19.08 -18.78 4.77
C PRO A 166 -18.70 -19.57 6.01
N ARG A 167 -18.77 -20.91 5.99
CA ARG A 167 -18.32 -21.77 7.10
C ARG A 167 -16.79 -21.76 7.26
N LEU A 168 -16.08 -21.25 6.27
CA LEU A 168 -14.64 -21.06 6.34
C LEU A 168 -14.29 -19.82 7.16
N ALA A 169 -15.17 -18.81 7.25
CA ALA A 169 -14.97 -17.66 8.10
C ALA A 169 -14.90 -18.12 9.57
N MET A 170 -13.98 -17.52 10.32
CA MET A 170 -13.78 -17.81 11.74
C MET A 170 -14.21 -16.59 12.56
N ASP A 171 -14.46 -16.82 13.85
CA ASP A 171 -14.70 -15.74 14.80
C ASP A 171 -13.45 -14.86 14.96
N ASP A 172 -13.70 -13.59 15.29
CA ASP A 172 -12.64 -12.62 15.52
C ASP A 172 -11.68 -13.09 16.62
N GLY A 173 -10.39 -12.90 16.35
CA GLY A 173 -9.32 -13.20 17.30
C GLY A 173 -9.06 -12.06 18.29
N PRO A 174 -8.05 -12.22 19.15
CA PRO A 174 -7.61 -11.14 20.04
C PRO A 174 -7.12 -9.91 19.25
N GLU A 175 -7.18 -8.73 19.86
CA GLU A 175 -6.57 -7.53 19.28
C GLU A 175 -5.04 -7.66 19.33
N LEU A 176 -4.40 -7.72 18.16
CA LEU A 176 -2.95 -7.95 18.03
C LEU A 176 -2.22 -6.62 17.77
N ARG A 177 -1.81 -5.94 18.84
CA ARG A 177 -0.85 -4.80 18.77
C ARG A 177 0.54 -5.31 19.14
N HIS A 178 1.54 -5.06 18.31
CA HIS A 178 2.92 -5.50 18.55
C HIS A 178 3.02 -6.96 19.01
N ALA A 179 2.29 -7.85 18.34
CA ALA A 179 2.19 -9.24 18.76
C ALA A 179 3.46 -10.00 18.37
N TYR A 180 4.57 -9.74 19.05
CA TYR A 180 5.82 -10.46 18.95
C TYR A 180 6.53 -10.45 20.32
N ALA A 181 7.46 -11.38 20.52
CA ALA A 181 8.38 -11.35 21.66
C ALA A 181 9.80 -11.06 21.18
N GLU A 182 10.48 -10.12 21.85
CA GLU A 182 11.91 -9.87 21.64
C GLU A 182 12.72 -10.87 22.47
N ILE A 183 13.50 -11.70 21.80
CA ILE A 183 14.37 -12.68 22.44
C ILE A 183 15.82 -12.25 22.20
N PRO A 184 16.58 -11.86 23.24
CA PRO A 184 17.99 -11.61 23.09
C PRO A 184 18.71 -12.93 22.81
N GLU A 185 19.49 -12.96 21.75
CA GLU A 185 20.30 -14.11 21.36
C GLU A 185 21.74 -13.66 21.18
N LEU A 186 22.70 -14.41 21.73
CA LEU A 186 24.09 -14.25 21.36
C LEU A 186 24.35 -15.03 20.08
N ASP A 187 24.79 -14.34 19.04
CA ASP A 187 25.38 -15.02 17.89
C ASP A 187 26.65 -15.75 18.35
N SER A 188 26.59 -17.08 18.34
CA SER A 188 27.71 -17.94 18.75
C SER A 188 28.97 -17.76 17.91
N ALA A 189 28.85 -17.28 16.67
CA ALA A 189 29.99 -17.08 15.77
C ALA A 189 30.69 -15.74 15.97
N SER A 190 29.92 -14.66 16.20
CA SER A 190 30.46 -13.30 16.34
C SER A 190 30.53 -12.78 17.78
N GLY A 191 29.86 -13.44 18.72
CA GLY A 191 29.68 -12.98 20.09
C GLY A 191 28.75 -11.75 20.22
N ALA A 192 28.15 -11.30 19.11
CA ALA A 192 27.27 -10.14 19.10
C ALA A 192 25.89 -10.48 19.69
N SER A 193 25.33 -9.57 20.48
CA SER A 193 23.94 -9.67 20.92
C SER A 193 23.03 -9.23 19.78
N ARG A 194 22.18 -10.13 19.29
CA ARG A 194 21.08 -9.83 18.37
C ARG A 194 19.74 -10.00 19.06
N ILE A 195 18.70 -9.36 18.53
CA ILE A 195 17.33 -9.51 19.02
C ILE A 195 16.56 -10.27 17.95
N VAL A 196 16.00 -11.42 18.33
CA VAL A 196 15.11 -12.20 17.48
C VAL A 196 13.67 -11.82 17.81
N ILE A 197 12.84 -11.66 16.77
CA ILE A 197 11.42 -11.37 16.90
C ILE A 197 10.67 -12.69 16.77
N ALA A 198 10.14 -13.21 17.88
CA ALA A 198 9.35 -14.44 17.88
C ALA A 198 7.87 -14.16 17.62
N ARG A 199 7.31 -14.85 16.61
CA ARG A 199 5.89 -14.78 16.27
C ARG A 199 5.02 -15.60 17.24
N PRO A 200 3.81 -15.13 17.61
CA PRO A 200 2.85 -15.90 18.38
C PRO A 200 2.34 -17.11 17.59
N ILE A 201 2.21 -18.24 18.26
CA ILE A 201 1.67 -19.48 17.68
C ILE A 201 0.14 -19.51 17.89
N GLY A 202 -0.60 -20.10 16.95
CA GLY A 202 -2.03 -20.38 17.10
C GLY A 202 -2.97 -19.28 16.59
N LEU A 203 -2.42 -18.17 16.08
CA LEU A 203 -3.20 -17.09 15.44
C LEU A 203 -3.96 -17.55 14.19
N ASP A 204 -3.58 -18.70 13.62
CA ASP A 204 -4.25 -19.35 12.50
C ASP A 204 -5.59 -20.01 12.87
N ALA A 205 -5.91 -20.10 14.16
CA ALA A 205 -7.16 -20.67 14.67
C ALA A 205 -8.33 -19.68 14.76
N THR A 206 -8.11 -18.39 14.46
CA THR A 206 -9.15 -17.34 14.49
C THR A 206 -9.31 -16.71 13.10
N ALA A 207 -10.17 -15.69 12.98
CA ALA A 207 -10.21 -14.84 11.80
C ALA A 207 -8.81 -14.27 11.53
N LEU A 208 -8.45 -14.16 10.24
CA LEU A 208 -7.16 -13.61 9.86
C LEU A 208 -7.13 -12.10 10.16
N LEU A 209 -6.35 -11.74 11.17
CA LEU A 209 -6.02 -10.38 11.53
C LEU A 209 -4.51 -10.25 11.65
N LEU A 210 -3.91 -9.50 10.73
CA LEU A 210 -2.48 -9.25 10.73
C LEU A 210 -2.13 -8.31 11.90
N PRO A 211 -1.13 -8.68 12.71
CA PRO A 211 -0.65 -7.84 13.80
C PRO A 211 -0.29 -6.43 13.34
N ASN A 212 -0.61 -5.43 14.16
CA ASN A 212 -0.16 -4.05 13.92
C ASN A 212 1.32 -3.90 14.27
N ILE A 213 2.19 -4.53 13.48
CA ILE A 213 3.66 -4.39 13.59
C ILE A 213 4.03 -3.27 12.63
N VAL A 214 3.84 -2.04 13.12
CA VAL A 214 4.01 -0.79 12.37
C VAL A 214 3.32 -0.86 11.02
N THR A 215 2.00 -0.77 11.06
CA THR A 215 1.21 -0.62 9.83
C THR A 215 0.87 0.83 9.60
N ARG A 216 1.02 1.29 8.35
CA ARG A 216 0.35 2.52 7.93
C ARG A 216 -1.15 2.35 8.14
N HIS A 217 -1.86 3.43 8.42
CA HIS A 217 -3.34 3.39 8.52
C HIS A 217 -3.94 2.75 7.26
N THR A 218 -3.38 3.13 6.10
CA THR A 218 -2.85 2.28 5.00
C THR A 218 -3.24 0.83 4.77
N GLU A 219 -2.68 -0.04 5.60
CA GLU A 219 -2.47 -1.43 5.23
C GLU A 219 -3.69 -2.24 5.65
N ARG A 220 -4.29 -2.96 4.69
CA ARG A 220 -5.33 -3.91 5.04
C ARG A 220 -4.70 -5.04 5.86
N ARG A 221 -5.28 -5.29 7.02
CA ARG A 221 -4.84 -6.34 7.94
C ARG A 221 -5.81 -7.50 8.05
N SER A 222 -6.99 -7.38 7.47
CA SER A 222 -8.02 -8.41 7.51
C SER A 222 -8.70 -8.57 6.17
N ALA A 223 -9.01 -9.81 5.81
CA ALA A 223 -9.80 -10.14 4.62
C ALA A 223 -11.23 -9.55 4.69
N ASN A 224 -11.75 -9.30 5.90
CA ASN A 224 -13.06 -8.68 6.11
C ASN A 224 -13.07 -7.17 5.85
N TRP A 225 -11.90 -6.54 5.80
CA TRP A 225 -11.80 -5.12 5.48
C TRP A 225 -11.83 -4.93 3.96
N PRO A 226 -12.38 -3.82 3.43
CA PRO A 226 -12.30 -3.55 2.00
C PRO A 226 -10.83 -3.46 1.55
N ALA A 227 -10.56 -3.83 0.29
CA ALA A 227 -9.24 -3.65 -0.32
C ALA A 227 -8.73 -2.21 -0.10
N ALA A 228 -7.47 -2.06 0.31
CA ALA A 228 -6.91 -0.76 0.66
C ALA A 228 -7.12 0.27 -0.47
N ASP A 229 -6.88 -0.14 -1.73
CA ASP A 229 -7.09 0.72 -2.89
C ASP A 229 -8.49 1.33 -2.96
N SER A 230 -9.54 0.60 -2.56
CA SER A 230 -10.92 1.09 -2.60
C SER A 230 -11.27 1.92 -1.37
N PHE A 231 -10.88 1.45 -0.18
CA PHE A 231 -11.11 2.16 1.08
C PHE A 231 -10.43 3.53 1.09
N PHE A 232 -9.16 3.60 0.69
CA PHE A 232 -8.41 4.85 0.71
C PHE A 232 -8.78 5.78 -0.42
N LYS A 233 -9.12 5.28 -1.61
CA LYS A 233 -9.71 6.13 -2.64
C LYS A 233 -10.98 6.81 -2.13
N GLU A 234 -11.83 6.07 -1.42
CA GLU A 234 -13.05 6.63 -0.85
C GLU A 234 -12.77 7.62 0.30
N LYS A 235 -11.84 7.29 1.21
CA LYS A 235 -11.43 8.20 2.29
C LYS A 235 -10.77 9.47 1.76
N VAL A 236 -9.89 9.37 0.76
CA VAL A 236 -9.30 10.55 0.08
C VAL A 236 -10.38 11.36 -0.63
N ARG A 237 -11.34 10.70 -1.29
CA ARG A 237 -12.49 11.39 -1.92
C ARG A 237 -13.29 12.17 -0.89
N GLN A 238 -13.58 11.57 0.27
CA GLN A 238 -14.28 12.22 1.38
C GLN A 238 -13.45 13.36 1.99
N ALA A 239 -12.14 13.16 2.20
CA ALA A 239 -11.24 14.19 2.72
C ALA A 239 -11.12 15.40 1.79
N LYS A 240 -11.13 15.18 0.46
CA LYS A 240 -11.14 16.25 -0.56
C LYS A 240 -12.42 17.10 -0.56
N GLN A 241 -13.49 16.62 0.07
CA GLN A 241 -14.77 17.35 0.18
C GLN A 241 -14.85 18.25 1.41
N HIS A 242 -13.93 18.06 2.38
CA HIS A 242 -13.94 18.81 3.63
C HIS A 242 -12.65 19.62 3.76
N PRO A 243 -12.68 20.83 4.33
CA PRO A 243 -11.47 21.58 4.65
C PRO A 243 -10.48 20.78 5.53
N PRO A 244 -9.18 21.12 5.50
CA PRO A 244 -8.21 20.55 6.45
C PRO A 244 -8.62 20.78 7.91
N ALA A 245 -8.19 19.92 8.82
CA ALA A 245 -8.54 19.96 10.25
C ALA A 245 -7.76 21.00 11.08
N VAL A 246 -6.89 21.79 10.43
CA VAL A 246 -6.07 22.85 11.06
C VAL A 246 -6.75 24.20 10.97
N GLU A 247 -6.23 25.21 11.68
CA GLU A 247 -6.86 26.54 11.71
C GLU A 247 -6.68 27.31 10.40
N ALA A 248 -5.48 27.26 9.83
CA ALA A 248 -5.10 27.93 8.61
C ALA A 248 -3.88 27.29 7.97
N ARG A 249 -3.63 27.61 6.70
CA ARG A 249 -2.44 27.21 5.96
C ARG A 249 -1.72 28.43 5.37
N GLU A 250 -0.42 28.50 5.61
CA GLU A 250 0.47 29.44 4.95
C GLU A 250 0.92 28.85 3.61
N VAL A 251 0.81 29.63 2.54
CA VAL A 251 1.35 29.29 1.23
C VAL A 251 2.74 29.89 1.11
N LEU A 252 3.74 29.03 0.90
CA LEU A 252 5.15 29.41 0.82
C LEU A 252 5.70 29.31 -0.60
N TYR A 253 5.21 28.35 -1.39
CA TYR A 253 5.78 28.07 -2.71
C TYR A 253 4.72 27.74 -3.75
N ALA A 254 5.06 28.06 -5.00
CA ALA A 254 4.37 27.54 -6.17
C ALA A 254 4.92 26.15 -6.52
N VAL A 255 4.03 25.21 -6.83
CA VAL A 255 4.40 23.89 -7.35
C VAL A 255 4.20 23.89 -8.85
N VAL A 256 5.31 23.75 -9.58
CA VAL A 256 5.34 23.81 -11.04
C VAL A 256 5.70 22.45 -11.64
N ASP A 257 5.21 22.16 -12.84
CA ASP A 257 5.66 21.00 -13.62
C ASP A 257 7.02 21.23 -14.31
N GLU A 258 7.49 20.22 -15.03
CA GLU A 258 8.74 20.26 -15.80
C GLU A 258 8.79 21.37 -16.86
N ASN A 259 7.63 21.88 -17.29
CA ASN A 259 7.51 22.98 -18.24
C ASN A 259 7.37 24.35 -17.55
N GLY A 260 7.50 24.41 -16.22
CA GLY A 260 7.32 25.62 -15.42
C GLY A 260 5.86 26.05 -15.26
N ARG A 261 4.89 25.20 -15.62
CA ARG A 261 3.47 25.52 -15.45
C ARG A 261 3.04 25.30 -14.01
N LEU A 262 2.32 26.25 -13.43
CA LEU A 262 1.73 26.13 -12.11
C LEU A 262 0.69 25.00 -12.04
N ILE A 263 0.95 24.01 -11.16
CA ILE A 263 0.08 22.85 -10.89
C ILE A 263 -0.59 22.96 -9.52
N GLY A 264 0.09 23.57 -8.55
CA GLY A 264 -0.38 23.62 -7.17
C GLY A 264 0.41 24.57 -6.29
N TYR A 265 0.19 24.42 -4.99
CA TYR A 265 0.81 25.22 -3.96
C TYR A 265 1.26 24.32 -2.81
N SER A 266 2.24 24.79 -2.06
CA SER A 266 2.74 24.11 -0.86
C SER A 266 3.13 25.11 0.21
N GLY A 267 3.22 24.64 1.44
CA GLY A 267 3.61 25.44 2.58
C GLY A 267 3.39 24.73 3.90
N VAL A 268 3.03 25.49 4.94
CA VAL A 268 2.89 24.96 6.30
C VAL A 268 1.48 25.14 6.85
N SER A 269 1.02 24.15 7.60
CA SER A 269 -0.21 24.18 8.38
C SER A 269 0.07 24.86 9.73
N LEU A 270 -0.87 25.68 10.19
CA LEU A 270 -0.85 26.27 11.52
C LEU A 270 -1.69 25.39 12.46
N ALA A 271 -1.04 24.50 13.19
CA ALA A 271 -1.70 23.66 14.19
C ALA A 271 -1.79 24.38 15.54
N ALA A 272 -2.83 24.08 16.33
CA ALA A 272 -3.05 24.66 17.66
C ALA A 272 -1.91 24.37 18.65
N SER A 273 -1.11 23.34 18.39
CA SER A 273 0.07 22.95 19.19
C SER A 273 1.33 23.77 18.88
N GLY A 274 1.30 24.66 17.88
CA GLY A 274 2.47 25.39 17.40
C GLY A 274 3.44 24.55 16.54
N ALA A 275 3.12 23.27 16.29
CA ALA A 275 3.86 22.45 15.35
C ALA A 275 3.55 22.89 13.91
N HIS A 276 4.58 23.01 13.08
CA HIS A 276 4.44 23.26 11.65
C HIS A 276 4.48 21.94 10.90
N GLU A 277 3.36 21.54 10.32
CA GLU A 277 3.30 20.42 9.39
C GLU A 277 3.30 20.91 7.95
N THR A 278 4.06 20.26 7.07
CA THR A 278 4.14 20.65 5.66
C THR A 278 2.99 20.07 4.86
N TRP A 279 2.51 20.83 3.87
CA TRP A 279 1.45 20.40 2.96
C TRP A 279 1.79 20.74 1.52
N VAL A 280 1.25 19.95 0.59
CA VAL A 280 1.28 20.22 -0.85
C VAL A 280 0.00 19.75 -1.51
N GLU A 281 -0.63 20.59 -2.31
CA GLU A 281 -1.89 20.26 -2.99
C GLU A 281 -2.01 20.91 -4.36
N ARG A 282 -2.76 20.26 -5.25
CA ARG A 282 -3.12 20.84 -6.56
C ARG A 282 -3.92 22.12 -6.37
N ARG A 283 -3.76 23.06 -7.29
CA ARG A 283 -4.43 24.38 -7.30
C ARG A 283 -5.95 24.27 -7.14
N ASN A 284 -6.55 23.29 -7.81
CA ASN A 284 -8.00 23.06 -7.74
C ASN A 284 -8.47 22.64 -6.35
N GLN A 285 -7.65 21.93 -5.57
CA GLN A 285 -8.04 21.56 -4.21
C GLN A 285 -7.96 22.77 -3.28
N VAL A 286 -6.88 23.55 -3.34
CA VAL A 286 -6.75 24.82 -2.59
C VAL A 286 -7.92 25.76 -2.91
N TRP A 287 -8.30 25.87 -4.19
CA TRP A 287 -9.46 26.67 -4.60
C TRP A 287 -10.78 26.19 -4.00
N LYS A 288 -11.02 24.88 -3.95
CA LYS A 288 -12.22 24.31 -3.30
C LYS A 288 -12.25 24.65 -1.81
N ASP A 289 -11.11 24.52 -1.15
CA ASP A 289 -11.00 24.75 0.28
C ASP A 289 -11.23 26.23 0.62
N VAL A 290 -10.60 27.16 -0.12
CA VAL A 290 -10.82 28.60 0.02
C VAL A 290 -12.29 28.97 -0.25
N ARG A 291 -12.89 28.39 -1.29
CA ARG A 291 -14.31 28.60 -1.62
C ARG A 291 -15.25 28.05 -0.55
N ALA A 292 -14.86 26.97 0.13
CA ALA A 292 -15.56 26.42 1.29
C ALA A 292 -15.34 27.25 2.58
N GLY A 293 -14.58 28.34 2.51
CA GLY A 293 -14.34 29.27 3.61
C GLY A 293 -13.08 28.99 4.43
N PHE A 294 -12.27 27.99 4.04
CA PHE A 294 -11.03 27.68 4.73
C PHE A 294 -9.96 28.76 4.51
N LYS A 295 -9.16 29.02 5.54
CA LYS A 295 -8.18 30.12 5.55
C LYS A 295 -6.84 29.67 4.97
N TYR A 296 -6.53 30.17 3.78
CA TYR A 296 -5.16 30.21 3.25
C TYR A 296 -4.64 31.66 3.29
N TYR A 297 -3.34 31.83 3.52
CA TYR A 297 -2.69 33.15 3.48
C TYR A 297 -1.25 33.06 2.97
N VAL A 298 -0.73 34.19 2.50
CA VAL A 298 0.68 34.39 2.13
C VAL A 298 1.25 35.48 3.04
N LYS A 299 2.51 35.36 3.48
CA LYS A 299 3.19 36.48 4.16
C LYS A 299 3.80 37.43 3.13
N ALA A 300 3.34 38.67 3.16
CA ALA A 300 3.90 39.79 2.43
C ALA A 300 4.74 40.68 3.36
N ARG A 301 5.45 41.66 2.79
CA ARG A 301 6.23 42.64 3.58
C ARG A 301 5.36 43.47 4.52
N THR A 302 4.13 43.76 4.12
CA THR A 302 3.16 44.59 4.84
C THR A 302 2.31 43.80 5.83
N GLY A 303 2.41 42.47 5.86
CA GLY A 303 1.64 41.59 6.74
C GLY A 303 1.17 40.31 6.05
N SER A 304 0.20 39.63 6.64
CA SER A 304 -0.41 38.42 6.05
C SER A 304 -1.56 38.80 5.13
N VAL A 305 -1.52 38.28 3.90
CA VAL A 305 -2.55 38.51 2.87
C VAL A 305 -3.37 37.24 2.71
N LYS A 306 -4.68 37.37 2.86
CA LYS A 306 -5.60 36.24 2.73
C LYS A 306 -5.71 35.82 1.26
N VAL A 307 -5.63 34.52 1.00
CA VAL A 307 -5.92 33.96 -0.32
C VAL A 307 -7.43 33.95 -0.53
N VAL A 308 -7.85 34.45 -1.69
CA VAL A 308 -9.24 34.49 -2.13
C VAL A 308 -9.43 33.66 -3.39
N SER A 309 -10.62 33.09 -3.54
CA SER A 309 -11.01 32.31 -4.72
C SER A 309 -11.81 33.15 -5.69
N GLY A 310 -11.47 33.10 -6.99
CA GLY A 310 -12.23 33.69 -8.07
C GLY A 310 -13.37 32.78 -8.56
N GLU A 311 -14.17 33.29 -9.50
CA GLU A 311 -15.36 32.60 -10.05
C GLU A 311 -15.01 31.33 -10.83
N HIS A 312 -13.85 31.31 -11.50
CA HIS A 312 -13.40 30.16 -12.28
C HIS A 312 -12.66 29.13 -11.43
N SER A 313 -12.82 27.84 -11.79
CA SER A 313 -12.15 26.74 -11.09
C SER A 313 -10.63 26.92 -11.10
N GLY A 314 -10.04 26.95 -9.90
CA GLY A 314 -8.59 27.11 -9.73
C GLY A 314 -8.09 28.54 -9.87
N ALA A 315 -8.98 29.54 -10.01
CA ALA A 315 -8.60 30.95 -9.93
C ALA A 315 -8.40 31.35 -8.46
N LEU A 316 -7.17 31.62 -8.08
CA LEU A 316 -6.77 32.03 -6.74
C LEU A 316 -5.97 33.32 -6.85
N GLY A 317 -6.10 34.21 -5.86
CA GLY A 317 -5.31 35.44 -5.75
C GLY A 317 -5.07 35.81 -4.29
N ALA A 318 -4.02 36.57 -4.02
CA ALA A 318 -3.73 37.15 -2.71
C ALA A 318 -3.20 38.58 -2.91
N VAL A 319 -4.10 39.51 -3.18
CA VAL A 319 -3.77 40.91 -3.47
C VAL A 319 -3.60 41.69 -2.15
N ASP A 320 -2.46 42.34 -1.99
CA ASP A 320 -2.16 43.15 -0.81
C ASP A 320 -2.68 44.60 -0.92
N SER A 321 -2.32 45.45 0.05
CA SER A 321 -2.70 46.88 0.05
C SER A 321 -2.05 47.70 -1.07
N GLU A 322 -1.05 47.16 -1.75
CA GLU A 322 -0.34 47.79 -2.87
C GLU A 322 -0.84 47.27 -4.23
N ASP A 323 -1.95 46.52 -4.25
CA ASP A 323 -2.55 45.89 -5.43
C ASP A 323 -1.63 44.85 -6.09
N VAL A 324 -0.74 44.23 -5.31
CA VAL A 324 0.18 43.19 -5.77
C VAL A 324 -0.33 41.81 -5.39
N ASP A 325 -0.49 40.92 -6.38
CA ASP A 325 -0.84 39.51 -6.14
C ASP A 325 0.37 38.73 -5.63
N GLN A 326 0.38 38.48 -4.33
CA GLN A 326 1.46 37.77 -3.64
C GLN A 326 1.58 36.31 -4.06
N LEU A 327 0.51 35.68 -4.59
CA LEU A 327 0.62 34.31 -5.13
C LEU A 327 1.42 34.25 -6.43
N ALA A 328 1.37 35.30 -7.25
CA ALA A 328 2.11 35.39 -8.51
C ALA A 328 3.62 35.60 -8.30
N LEU A 329 4.00 36.08 -7.10
CA LEU A 329 5.39 36.32 -6.71
C LEU A 329 6.06 35.13 -6.01
N LEU A 330 5.31 34.05 -5.74
CA LEU A 330 5.86 32.88 -5.08
C LEU A 330 6.94 32.22 -5.93
N ALA A 331 8.07 31.91 -5.29
CA ALA A 331 9.10 31.10 -5.92
C ALA A 331 8.60 29.66 -6.14
N ALA A 332 9.12 29.01 -7.18
CA ALA A 332 8.96 27.57 -7.34
C ALA A 332 9.63 26.84 -6.16
N ALA A 333 8.97 25.82 -5.61
CA ALA A 333 9.56 24.97 -4.59
C ALA A 333 10.77 24.20 -5.14
N THR A 334 11.91 24.29 -4.46
CA THR A 334 13.12 23.51 -4.76
C THR A 334 13.44 22.45 -3.71
N ASP A 335 12.74 22.49 -2.57
CA ASP A 335 12.88 21.52 -1.49
C ASP A 335 11.96 20.31 -1.76
N PRO A 336 12.47 19.07 -1.70
CA PRO A 336 11.69 17.83 -1.87
C PRO A 336 10.49 17.68 -0.93
N THR A 337 10.39 18.50 0.11
CA THR A 337 9.27 18.56 1.07
C THR A 337 8.09 19.37 0.52
N PHE A 338 8.33 20.27 -0.43
CA PHE A 338 7.36 21.25 -0.92
C PHE A 338 7.12 21.18 -2.44
N ASP A 339 7.90 20.39 -3.18
CA ASP A 339 7.94 20.39 -4.63
C ASP A 339 6.99 19.35 -5.30
N MET A 340 7.20 19.14 -6.61
CA MET A 340 6.47 18.17 -7.40
C MET A 340 6.72 16.72 -6.95
N GLN A 341 7.88 16.39 -6.39
CA GLN A 341 8.16 15.06 -5.86
C GLN A 341 7.29 14.78 -4.65
N ARG A 342 7.16 15.74 -3.73
CA ARG A 342 6.22 15.62 -2.61
C ARG A 342 4.79 15.44 -3.12
N LEU A 343 4.35 16.24 -4.09
CA LEU A 343 2.99 16.15 -4.62
C LEU A 343 2.73 14.75 -5.21
N THR A 344 3.66 14.26 -6.02
CA THR A 344 3.59 12.92 -6.62
C THR A 344 3.54 11.83 -5.55
N MET A 345 4.37 11.95 -4.51
CA MET A 345 4.39 11.01 -3.40
C MET A 345 3.05 11.01 -2.63
N VAL A 346 2.53 12.19 -2.28
CA VAL A 346 1.26 12.31 -1.54
C VAL A 346 0.08 11.80 -2.38
N GLU A 347 0.12 11.96 -3.70
CA GLU A 347 -0.90 11.39 -4.60
C GLU A 347 -0.77 9.88 -4.79
N ALA A 348 0.45 9.34 -4.73
CA ALA A 348 0.72 7.90 -4.78
C ALA A 348 0.37 7.18 -3.47
N PHE A 349 0.46 7.87 -2.32
CA PHE A 349 0.24 7.29 -0.99
C PHE A 349 -0.93 8.00 -0.26
N PRO A 350 -2.16 7.47 -0.38
CA PRO A 350 -3.36 8.05 0.22
C PRO A 350 -3.29 8.36 1.72
N ASP A 351 -2.54 7.60 2.51
CA ASP A 351 -2.31 7.85 3.94
C ASP A 351 -1.60 9.18 4.17
N LEU A 352 -0.58 9.48 3.38
CA LEU A 352 0.15 10.74 3.50
C LEU A 352 -0.78 11.92 3.20
N TYR A 353 -1.67 11.75 2.21
CA TYR A 353 -2.68 12.76 1.90
C TYR A 353 -3.68 12.95 3.04
N LEU A 354 -4.17 11.84 3.61
CA LEU A 354 -5.11 11.88 4.73
C LEU A 354 -4.46 12.52 5.96
N GLN A 355 -3.26 12.07 6.36
CA GLN A 355 -2.50 12.62 7.47
C GLN A 355 -2.29 14.12 7.31
N MET A 356 -1.84 14.56 6.13
CA MET A 356 -1.64 15.98 5.81
C MET A 356 -2.92 16.83 5.97
N ARG A 357 -4.12 16.25 5.80
CA ARG A 357 -5.40 16.97 5.97
C ARG A 357 -6.02 16.81 7.35
N THR A 358 -5.70 15.76 8.10
CA THR A 358 -6.27 15.49 9.43
C THR A 358 -5.42 16.01 10.58
N ASN A 359 -4.13 16.23 10.35
CA ASN A 359 -3.21 16.74 11.36
C ASN A 359 -3.03 18.26 11.28
#